data_AF-A0A1W1CX34-F1
#
_entry.id   AF-A0A1W1CX34-F1
#
_cell.length_a   1.000
_cell.length_b   1.000
_cell.length_c   1.000
_cell.angle_alpha   90.00
_cell.angle_beta   90.00
_cell.angle_gamma   90.00
#
_symmetry.space_group_name_H-M   'P 1'
#
loop_
_entity.id
_entity.type
_entity.pdbx_description
1 polymer ?
#
loop_
_entity_poly.entity_id
_entity_poly.type
_entity_poly.pdbx_seq_one_letter_code
_entity_poly.pdbx_strand_id
1 'polypeptide(L)' 'MHGQVIRIYYATQYETRPPKIAIIMNKPKGLHFTYRRYLTNKLREAFDFTGTPLLFKAKKRGER' A
#
# COMPACT_ATOMS: atom_id res chain seq x y z
N MET A 1 -20.11 -18.15 3.00
CA MET A 1 -18.76 -17.60 3.28
C MET A 1 -18.46 -16.50 2.25
N HIS A 2 -18.76 -15.24 2.54
CA HIS A 2 -18.56 -14.18 1.54
C HIS A 2 -17.07 -13.77 1.49
N GLY A 3 -16.39 -14.15 0.41
CA GLY A 3 -15.09 -13.59 0.03
C GLY A 3 -15.27 -12.11 -0.29
N GLN A 4 -15.17 -11.24 0.72
CA GLN A 4 -15.33 -9.81 0.53
C GLN A 4 -14.13 -9.27 -0.25
N VAL A 5 -14.40 -8.77 -1.46
CA VAL A 5 -13.41 -8.20 -2.37
C VAL A 5 -12.66 -7.04 -1.71
N ILE A 6 -11.33 -7.04 -1.80
CA ILE A 6 -10.49 -5.92 -1.38
C ILE A 6 -10.60 -4.84 -2.45
N ARG A 7 -11.06 -3.65 -2.06
CA ARG A 7 -11.13 -2.47 -2.92
C ARG A 7 -10.14 -1.44 -2.42
N ILE A 8 -9.16 -1.12 -3.27
CA ILE A 8 -8.24 0.00 -3.08
C ILE A 8 -8.89 1.23 -3.68
N TYR A 9 -8.96 2.30 -2.90
CA TYR A 9 -9.58 3.55 -3.34
C TYR A 9 -8.55 4.51 -3.93
N TYR A 10 -7.46 4.71 -3.21
CA TYR A 10 -6.35 5.57 -3.64
C TYR A 10 -5.10 5.25 -2.83
N ALA A 11 -3.97 5.71 -3.32
CA ALA A 11 -2.69 5.70 -2.62
C ALA A 11 -2.13 7.12 -2.57
N THR A 12 -1.45 7.46 -1.49
CA THR A 12 -0.80 8.76 -1.34
C THR A 12 0.56 8.61 -0.67
N GLN A 13 1.54 9.37 -1.15
CA GLN A 13 2.83 9.50 -0.49
C GLN A 13 2.74 10.59 0.59
N TYR A 14 3.09 10.25 1.82
CA TYR A 14 3.02 11.19 2.95
C TYR A 14 4.39 11.56 3.54
N GLU A 15 5.46 10.89 3.09
CA GLU A 15 6.83 11.17 3.50
C GLU A 15 7.81 10.79 2.37
N THR A 16 8.95 11.47 2.29
CA THR A 16 9.87 11.40 1.14
C THR A 16 11.19 10.70 1.43
N ARG A 17 11.70 10.71 2.67
CA ARG A 17 13.02 10.14 3.04
C ARG A 17 12.94 9.34 4.35
N PRO A 18 12.57 8.05 4.32
CA PRO A 18 12.29 7.22 3.13
C PRO A 18 10.90 7.46 2.53
N PRO A 19 10.66 7.11 1.25
CA PRO A 19 9.34 7.21 0.65
C PRO A 19 8.33 6.34 1.41
N LYS A 20 7.29 6.97 1.98
CA LYS A 20 6.20 6.27 2.67
C LYS A 20 4.89 6.47 1.94
N ILE A 21 4.26 5.37 1.55
CA ILE A 21 3.00 5.35 0.81
C ILE A 21 1.91 4.73 1.69
N ALA A 22 0.82 5.48 1.86
CA ALA A 22 -0.41 5.01 2.48
C ALA A 22 -1.39 4.58 1.39
N ILE A 23 -1.91 3.35 1.49
CA ILE A 23 -2.97 2.85 0.61
C ILE A 23 -4.27 2.80 1.39
N ILE A 24 -5.28 3.51 0.89
CA ILE A 24 -6.59 3.57 1.50
C ILE A 24 -7.49 2.53 0.84
N MET A 25 -8.04 1.63 1.65
CA MET A 25 -8.85 0.51 1.19
C MET A 25 -10.01 0.21 2.12
N ASN A 26 -10.92 -0.67 1.70
CA ASN A 26 -12.05 -1.11 2.54
C ASN A 26 -11.62 -2.01 3.71
N LYS A 27 -10.60 -2.86 3.53
CA LYS A 27 -10.14 -3.84 4.52
C LYS A 27 -8.61 -3.92 4.61
N PRO A 28 -7.95 -3.03 5.39
CA PRO A 28 -6.49 -3.06 5.52
C PRO A 28 -5.95 -4.36 6.11
N LYS A 29 -6.67 -4.95 7.09
CA LYS A 29 -6.31 -6.25 7.68
C LYS A 29 -6.48 -7.45 6.74
N GLY A 30 -7.22 -7.27 5.63
CA GLY A 30 -7.40 -8.31 4.62
C GLY A 30 -6.25 -8.38 3.62
N LEU A 31 -5.34 -7.40 3.62
CA LEU A 31 -4.22 -7.37 2.71
C LEU A 31 -3.13 -8.35 3.16
N HIS A 32 -3.05 -9.50 2.50
CA HIS A 32 -2.02 -10.49 2.78
C HIS A 32 -0.61 -9.95 2.43
N PHE A 33 0.42 -10.43 3.14
CA PHE A 33 1.79 -9.93 3.00
C PHE A 33 2.36 -10.12 1.57
N THR A 34 1.95 -11.19 0.87
CA THR A 34 2.39 -11.46 -0.50
C THR A 34 1.89 -10.38 -1.48
N TYR A 35 0.62 -9.98 -1.36
CA TYR A 35 0.05 -8.94 -2.20
C TYR A 35 0.63 -7.56 -1.84
N ARG A 36 0.93 -7.32 -0.56
CA ARG A 36 1.71 -6.15 -0.13
C ARG A 36 3.07 -6.11 -0.82
N ARG A 37 3.82 -7.23 -0.83
CA ARG A 37 5.12 -7.32 -1.52
C ARG A 37 5.00 -7.06 -3.02
N TYR A 38 3.97 -7.63 -3.66
CA TYR A 38 3.67 -7.41 -5.06
C TYR A 38 3.45 -5.91 -5.37
N LEU A 39 2.60 -5.23 -4.60
CA LEU A 39 2.34 -3.79 -4.78
C LEU A 39 3.60 -2.96 -4.54
N THR A 40 4.38 -3.27 -3.50
CA THR A 40 5.65 -2.58 -3.24
C THR A 40 6.61 -2.74 -4.43
N ASN A 41 6.77 -3.93 -4.97
CA ASN A 41 7.64 -4.16 -6.12
C ASN A 41 7.16 -3.41 -7.36
N LYS A 42 5.85 -3.41 -7.63
CA LYS A 42 5.27 -2.65 -8.74
C LYS A 42 5.47 -1.14 -8.61
N LEU A 43 5.35 -0.60 -7.41
CA LEU A 43 5.65 0.81 -7.13
C LEU A 43 7.15 1.12 -7.30
N ARG A 44 8.04 0.20 -6.90
CA ARG A 44 9.48 0.36 -7.13
C ARG A 44 9.82 0.38 -8.61
N GLU A 45 9.24 -0.52 -9.39
CA GLU A 45 9.42 -0.59 -10.86
C GLU A 45 8.88 0.66 -11.57
N ALA A 46 7.72 1.18 -11.15
CA ALA A 46 7.06 2.29 -11.82
C ALA A 46 7.69 3.67 -11.54
N PHE A 47 8.27 3.87 -10.34
CA PHE A 47 8.77 5.17 -9.87
C PHE A 47 10.27 5.17 -9.56
N ASP A 48 11.00 4.12 -9.98
CA ASP A 48 12.44 3.94 -9.78
C ASP A 48 12.90 4.19 -8.33
N PHE A 49 12.21 3.58 -7.36
CA PHE A 49 12.62 3.61 -5.95
C PHE A 49 13.79 2.66 -5.65
N THR A 50 14.82 2.67 -6.51
CA THR A 50 16.06 1.92 -6.30
C THR A 50 16.90 2.57 -5.18
N GLY A 51 17.67 1.76 -4.45
CA GLY A 51 18.55 2.24 -3.37
C GLY A 51 17.89 2.69 -2.06
N THR A 52 16.56 2.87 -2.00
CA THR A 52 15.85 3.25 -0.74
C THR A 52 14.73 2.26 -0.40
N PRO A 53 14.45 2.03 0.90
CA PRO A 53 13.31 1.21 1.30
C PRO A 53 12.00 1.94 1.03
N LEU A 54 11.06 1.28 0.32
CA LEU A 54 9.71 1.79 0.12
C LEU A 54 8.81 1.28 1.25
N LEU A 55 8.34 2.19 2.11
CA LEU A 55 7.49 1.83 3.24
C LEU A 55 6.01 1.90 2.87
N PHE A 56 5.30 0.83 3.22
CA PHE A 56 3.91 0.62 2.83
C PHE A 56 3.02 0.53 4.07
N LYS A 57 1.95 1.33 4.12
CA LYS A 57 0.92 1.29 5.17
C LYS A 57 -0.48 1.14 4.55
N ALA A 58 -1.20 0.08 4.91
CA ALA A 58 -2.62 -0.04 4.57
C ALA A 58 -3.45 0.67 5.65
N LYS A 59 -4.39 1.52 5.25
CA LYS A 59 -5.34 2.19 6.15
C LYS A 59 -6.78 2.00 5.66
N LYS A 60 -7.73 2.00 6.59
CA LYS A 60 -9.14 2.11 6.26
C LYS A 60 -9.49 3.57 5.96
N ARG A 61 -10.44 3.81 5.05
CA ARG A 61 -10.97 5.16 4.81
C ARG A 61 -11.54 5.73 6.12
N GLY A 62 -11.11 6.94 6.50
CA GLY A 62 -11.55 7.62 7.72
C GLY A 62 -10.79 7.24 9.00
N GLU A 63 -9.77 6.39 8.91
CA GLU A 63 -8.91 6.04 10.04
C GLU A 63 -7.83 7.12 10.25
N ARG A 64 -7.87 7.80 11.40
CA ARG A 64 -6.86 8.79 11.82
C ARG A 64 -5.55 8.07 12.17
#